data_AF-A0AAV7A6Q0-F1
#
_entry.id   AF-A0AAV7A6Q0-F1
#
_cell.length_a   1.000
_cell.length_b   1.000
_cell.length_c   1.000
_cell.angle_alpha   90.00
_cell.angle_beta   90.00
_cell.angle_gamma   90.00
#
_symmetry.space_group_name_H-M   'P 1'
#
loop_
_entity.id
_entity.type
_entity.pdbx_description
1 polymer ?
#
loop_
_entity_poly.entity_id
_entity_poly.type
_entity_poly.pdbx_seq_one_letter_code
_entity_poly.pdbx_strand_id
1 'polypeptide(L)'
;MCSQKPESTSSSSFPNLSDGQELTELENSMVNIIRVFHSYSNEHCKLRRKHLKELINKQMSTFVKQVQDTQTLDVIFKDLDANHDREIDFSEFAALIAMVTSACHTSFHEAQ
;
A
#
# COMPACT_ATOMS: atom_id res chain seq x y z
N MET A 1 7.85 -10.12 -9.22
CA MET A 1 7.07 -11.37 -9.05
C MET A 1 7.21 -11.79 -7.60
N CYS A 2 6.11 -11.88 -6.84
CA CYS A 2 6.20 -12.38 -5.46
C CYS A 2 6.57 -13.85 -5.46
N SER A 3 7.75 -14.08 -4.93
CA SER A 3 8.17 -15.22 -4.13
C SER A 3 9.49 -14.77 -3.56
N GLN A 4 9.54 -14.47 -2.25
CA GLN A 4 10.74 -14.61 -1.41
C GLN A 4 10.47 -14.17 0.04
N LYS A 5 10.53 -15.12 0.96
CA LYS A 5 11.20 -14.95 2.25
C LYS A 5 11.69 -16.33 2.73
N PRO A 6 12.74 -16.46 3.57
CA PRO A 6 13.64 -15.44 4.11
C PRO A 6 15.12 -15.78 3.90
N GLU A 7 15.91 -14.85 3.37
CA GLU A 7 17.36 -14.89 3.59
C GLU A 7 17.84 -13.53 4.09
N SER A 8 18.49 -13.61 5.25
CA SER A 8 19.38 -12.60 5.78
C SER A 8 20.39 -12.15 4.73
N THR A 9 20.75 -10.87 4.77
CA THR A 9 21.81 -10.19 4.00
C THR A 9 21.51 -9.84 2.53
N SER A 10 21.64 -8.53 2.25
CA SER A 10 21.91 -7.87 0.96
C SER A 10 20.84 -7.87 -0.14
N SER A 11 20.33 -6.66 -0.42
CA SER A 11 19.84 -6.18 -1.72
C SER A 11 18.76 -7.01 -2.45
N SER A 12 17.50 -6.88 -2.04
CA SER A 12 16.38 -7.33 -2.86
C SER A 12 16.14 -6.34 -4.02
N SER A 13 16.37 -6.86 -5.23
CA SER A 13 16.40 -6.13 -6.48
C SER A 13 14.98 -5.74 -6.94
N PHE A 14 14.63 -4.46 -6.79
CA PHE A 14 13.95 -3.75 -7.89
C PHE A 14 14.89 -3.72 -9.09
N PRO A 15 14.44 -3.54 -10.36
CA PRO A 15 15.38 -3.33 -11.45
C PRO A 15 16.38 -2.28 -10.98
N ASN A 16 17.65 -2.69 -10.96
CA ASN A 16 18.76 -1.85 -10.54
C ASN A 16 18.82 -0.75 -11.61
N LEU A 17 18.06 0.33 -11.38
CA LEU A 17 18.15 1.58 -12.13
C LEU A 17 19.60 1.99 -11.93
N SER A 18 20.32 1.87 -13.04
CA SER A 18 21.76 1.72 -13.11
C SER A 18 22.51 2.72 -12.22
N ASP A 19 23.56 2.24 -11.56
CA ASP A 19 24.57 3.01 -10.81
C ASP A 19 24.64 4.47 -11.26
N GLY A 20 24.10 5.39 -10.43
CA GLY A 20 24.36 6.82 -10.54
C GLY A 20 23.18 7.77 -10.75
N GLN A 21 21.93 7.31 -10.90
CA GLN A 21 20.77 8.22 -10.86
C GLN A 21 20.12 8.26 -9.48
N GLU A 22 20.20 9.42 -8.83
CA GLU A 22 19.32 9.76 -7.71
C GLU A 22 17.87 9.81 -8.24
N LEU A 23 17.01 8.94 -7.72
CA LEU A 23 15.59 8.97 -8.05
C LEU A 23 15.01 10.33 -7.68
N THR A 24 14.17 10.89 -8.54
CA THR A 24 13.40 12.09 -8.20
C THR A 24 12.47 11.79 -7.01
N GLU A 25 12.00 12.83 -6.32
CA GLU A 25 11.13 12.69 -5.14
C GLU A 25 9.88 11.84 -5.43
N LEU A 26 9.32 11.99 -6.64
CA LEU A 26 8.14 11.23 -7.08
C LEU A 26 8.48 9.76 -7.33
N GLU A 27 9.59 9.48 -8.00
CA GLU A 27 10.05 8.10 -8.24
C GLU A 27 10.36 7.38 -6.92
N ASN A 28 11.02 8.07 -5.99
CA ASN A 28 11.24 7.56 -4.63
C ASN A 28 9.92 7.26 -3.92
N SER A 29 8.93 8.15 -4.05
CA SER A 29 7.60 7.95 -3.45
C SER A 29 6.90 6.72 -4.03
N MET A 30 6.92 6.54 -5.35
CA MET A 30 6.35 5.35 -6.00
C MET A 30 7.05 4.06 -5.55
N VAL A 31 8.38 4.05 -5.51
CA VAL A 31 9.16 2.91 -5.00
C VAL A 31 8.81 2.60 -3.55
N ASN A 32 8.64 3.62 -2.71
CA ASN A 32 8.24 3.44 -1.31
C ASN A 32 6.82 2.87 -1.18
N ILE A 33 5.86 3.32 -1.99
CA ILE A 33 4.50 2.76 -2.02
C ILE A 33 4.54 1.26 -2.37
N ILE A 34 5.32 0.89 -3.40
CA ILE A 34 5.46 -0.52 -3.81
C ILE A 34 6.14 -1.36 -2.72
N ARG A 35 7.19 -0.83 -2.08
CA ARG A 35 7.89 -1.49 -0.97
C ARG A 35 6.96 -1.72 0.22
N VAL A 36 6.17 -0.72 0.59
CA VAL A 36 5.17 -0.85 1.65
C VAL A 36 4.19 -1.95 1.29
N PHE A 37 3.58 -1.92 0.09
CA PHE A 37 2.66 -2.97 -0.34
C PHE A 37 3.28 -4.37 -0.22
N HIS A 38 4.48 -4.56 -0.76
CA HIS A 38 5.16 -5.86 -0.70
C HIS A 38 5.47 -6.31 0.73
N SER A 39 5.76 -5.39 1.66
CA SER A 39 6.06 -5.73 3.05
C SER A 39 4.88 -6.33 3.83
N TYR A 40 3.64 -6.08 3.38
CA TYR A 40 2.41 -6.64 3.96
C TYR A 40 1.78 -7.73 3.07
N SER A 41 2.18 -7.83 1.80
CA SER A 41 1.65 -8.83 0.86
C SER A 41 2.13 -10.24 1.17
N ASN A 42 1.36 -11.25 0.73
CA ASN A 42 1.75 -12.65 0.80
C ASN A 42 2.67 -13.06 -0.37
N GLU A 43 3.03 -14.34 -0.44
CA GLU A 43 3.83 -14.92 -1.54
C GLU A 43 3.19 -14.78 -2.93
N HIS A 44 1.93 -14.35 -3.01
CA HIS A 44 1.22 -14.09 -4.26
C HIS A 44 1.11 -12.59 -4.61
N CYS A 45 1.80 -11.70 -3.89
CA CYS A 45 1.73 -10.25 -4.09
C CYS A 45 0.31 -9.71 -3.90
N LYS A 46 -0.42 -10.30 -2.96
CA LYS A 46 -1.77 -9.86 -2.60
C LYS A 46 -1.89 -9.62 -1.10
N LEU A 47 -2.73 -8.66 -0.73
CA LEU A 47 -3.06 -8.37 0.65
C LEU A 47 -4.34 -9.11 1.02
N ARG A 48 -4.25 -9.92 2.08
CA ARG A 48 -5.44 -10.45 2.73
C ARG A 48 -6.00 -9.41 3.69
N ARG A 49 -7.28 -9.56 4.02
CA ARG A 49 -8.02 -8.73 4.97
C ARG A 49 -7.22 -8.36 6.24
N LYS A 50 -6.55 -9.33 6.86
CA LYS A 50 -5.71 -9.10 8.05
C LYS A 50 -4.52 -8.17 7.76
N HIS A 51 -3.82 -8.40 6.65
CA HIS A 51 -2.66 -7.60 6.29
C HIS A 51 -3.06 -6.19 5.85
N LEU A 52 -4.19 -6.04 5.16
CA LEU A 52 -4.76 -4.73 4.85
C LEU A 52 -5.07 -3.93 6.13
N LYS A 53 -5.68 -4.58 7.14
CA LYS A 53 -5.92 -3.97 8.45
C LYS A 53 -4.63 -3.47 9.10
N GLU A 54 -3.58 -4.28 9.08
CA GLU A 54 -2.29 -3.90 9.66
C GLU A 54 -1.63 -2.76 8.89
N LEU A 55 -1.69 -2.78 7.55
CA LEU A 55 -1.14 -1.73 6.70
C LEU A 55 -1.82 -0.39 6.97
N ILE A 56 -3.15 -0.33 6.93
CA ILE A 56 -3.91 0.91 7.18
C ILE A 56 -3.60 1.45 8.57
N ASN A 57 -3.61 0.59 9.60
CA ASN A 57 -3.37 1.03 10.97
C ASN A 57 -1.91 1.46 11.24
N LYS A 58 -0.93 0.98 10.48
CA LYS A 58 0.50 1.33 10.69
C LYS A 58 0.98 2.46 9.80
N GLN A 59 0.54 2.48 8.54
CA GLN A 59 1.04 3.41 7.52
C GLN A 59 0.11 4.61 7.33
N MET A 60 -1.18 4.48 7.70
CA MET A 60 -2.20 5.51 7.50
C MET A 60 -2.89 5.91 8.81
N SER A 61 -2.29 5.66 9.98
CA SER A 61 -2.88 5.93 11.30
C SER A 61 -3.33 7.38 11.51
N THR A 62 -2.65 8.33 10.88
CA THR A 62 -2.96 9.77 10.96
C THR A 62 -4.03 10.19 9.94
N PHE A 63 -4.12 9.49 8.80
CA PHE A 63 -5.02 9.85 7.68
C PHE A 63 -6.36 9.12 7.75
N VAL A 64 -6.35 7.87 8.23
CA VAL A 64 -7.51 7.02 8.41
C VAL A 64 -7.64 6.77 9.90
N LYS A 65 -8.76 7.18 10.51
CA LYS A 65 -9.05 6.82 11.91
C LYS A 65 -8.86 5.33 12.07
N GLN A 66 -8.07 4.94 13.08
CA GLN A 66 -7.65 3.58 13.32
C GLN A 66 -8.81 2.60 13.11
N VAL A 67 -8.67 1.70 12.14
CA VAL A 67 -9.71 0.72 11.79
C VAL A 67 -9.68 -0.35 12.89
N GLN A 68 -10.38 -0.06 13.98
CA GLN A 68 -10.54 -1.00 15.08
C GLN A 68 -11.63 -2.02 14.79
N ASP A 69 -12.73 -1.54 14.17
CA ASP A 69 -13.92 -2.33 13.91
C ASP A 69 -13.82 -3.17 12.63
N THR A 70 -14.31 -4.40 12.71
CA THR A 70 -14.30 -5.36 11.60
C THR A 70 -15.27 -4.94 10.49
N GLN A 71 -16.37 -4.28 10.81
CA GLN A 71 -17.35 -3.79 9.83
C GLN A 71 -16.76 -2.70 8.95
N THR A 72 -16.02 -1.74 9.53
CA THR A 72 -15.33 -0.70 8.74
C THR A 72 -14.29 -1.30 7.81
N LEU A 73 -13.54 -2.30 8.31
CA LEU A 73 -12.62 -3.05 7.46
C LEU A 73 -13.35 -3.81 6.35
N ASP A 74 -14.54 -4.37 6.62
CA ASP A 74 -15.38 -5.06 5.63
C ASP A 74 -15.80 -4.13 4.50
N VAL A 75 -16.23 -2.92 4.84
CA VAL A 75 -16.61 -1.92 3.84
C VAL A 75 -15.42 -1.54 2.98
N ILE A 76 -14.29 -1.15 3.59
CA ILE A 76 -13.08 -0.78 2.85
C ILE A 76 -12.60 -1.93 1.98
N PHE A 77 -12.58 -3.16 2.52
CA PHE A 77 -12.15 -4.33 1.76
C PHE A 77 -13.05 -4.57 0.56
N LYS A 78 -14.38 -4.48 0.73
CA LYS A 78 -15.35 -4.67 -0.34
C LYS A 78 -15.29 -3.57 -1.40
N ASP A 79 -14.99 -2.34 -1.00
CA ASP A 79 -14.86 -1.20 -1.92
C ASP A 79 -13.58 -1.31 -2.77
N LEU A 80 -12.54 -1.96 -2.25
CA LEU A 80 -11.27 -2.17 -2.95
C LEU A 80 -11.22 -3.47 -3.77
N ASP A 81 -11.85 -4.54 -3.29
CA ASP A 81 -11.93 -5.88 -3.93
C ASP A 81 -12.89 -5.84 -5.13
N ALA A 82 -12.45 -5.17 -6.21
CA ALA A 82 -13.23 -4.91 -7.39
C ALA A 82 -13.45 -6.17 -8.24
N ASN A 83 -12.49 -7.11 -8.18
CA ASN A 83 -12.58 -8.40 -8.86
C ASN A 83 -13.32 -9.48 -8.04
N HIS A 84 -13.62 -9.19 -6.77
CA HIS A 84 -14.31 -10.07 -5.82
C HIS A 84 -13.58 -11.39 -5.54
N ASP A 85 -12.24 -11.38 -5.62
CA ASP A 85 -11.38 -12.55 -5.36
C ASP A 85 -11.03 -12.71 -3.88
N ARG A 86 -11.50 -11.78 -3.02
CA ARG A 86 -11.26 -11.73 -1.56
C ARG A 86 -9.79 -11.52 -1.18
N GLU A 87 -9.01 -11.01 -2.11
CA GLU A 87 -7.65 -10.55 -1.91
C GLU A 87 -7.53 -9.15 -2.55
N ILE A 88 -6.51 -8.38 -2.17
CA ILE A 88 -6.29 -7.05 -2.73
C ILE A 88 -4.98 -7.07 -3.48
N ASP A 89 -5.03 -6.85 -4.79
CA ASP A 89 -3.84 -6.71 -5.62
C ASP A 89 -3.25 -5.30 -5.55
N PHE A 90 -2.11 -5.08 -6.22
CA PHE A 90 -1.46 -3.78 -6.20
C PHE A 90 -2.30 -2.67 -6.86
N SER A 91 -3.08 -2.99 -7.89
CA SER A 91 -3.91 -2.01 -8.59
C SER A 91 -5.06 -1.56 -7.69
N GLU A 92 -5.69 -2.49 -7.00
CA GLU A 92 -6.73 -2.23 -6.01
C GLU A 92 -6.18 -1.45 -4.81
N PHE A 93 -4.97 -1.79 -4.36
CA PHE A 93 -4.27 -1.00 -3.34
C PHE A 93 -3.92 0.42 -3.82
N ALA A 94 -3.48 0.58 -5.07
CA ALA A 94 -3.17 1.90 -5.64
C ALA A 94 -4.42 2.79 -5.69
N ALA A 95 -5.61 2.21 -5.93
CA ALA A 95 -6.87 2.93 -5.84
C ALA A 95 -7.13 3.48 -4.43
N LEU A 96 -6.82 2.70 -3.37
CA LEU A 96 -6.88 3.20 -1.99
C LEU A 96 -5.96 4.41 -1.78
N ILE A 97 -4.71 4.32 -2.25
CA ILE A 97 -3.75 5.42 -2.16
C ILE A 97 -4.28 6.66 -2.87
N ALA A 98 -4.78 6.51 -4.09
CA ALA A 98 -5.35 7.61 -4.85
C ALA A 98 -6.54 8.27 -4.13
N MET A 99 -7.46 7.45 -3.57
CA MET A 99 -8.59 7.96 -2.79
C MET A 99 -8.15 8.72 -1.54
N VAL A 100 -7.23 8.16 -0.75
CA VAL A 100 -6.72 8.81 0.47
C VAL A 100 -5.97 10.09 0.12
N THR A 101 -5.11 10.08 -0.91
CA THR A 101 -4.38 11.25 -1.38
C THR A 101 -5.35 12.34 -1.86
N SER A 102 -6.39 11.99 -2.62
CA SER A 102 -7.40 12.95 -3.09
C SER A 102 -8.23 13.53 -1.93
N ALA A 103 -8.59 12.70 -0.94
CA ALA A 103 -9.28 13.16 0.26
C ALA A 103 -8.40 14.13 1.06
N CYS A 104 -7.12 13.80 1.24
CA CYS A 104 -6.15 14.69 1.90
C CYS A 104 -5.96 16.00 1.13
N HIS A 105 -5.90 15.95 -0.20
CA HIS A 105 -5.81 17.15 -1.03
C HIS A 105 -7.01 18.08 -0.84
N THR A 106 -8.22 17.52 -0.73
CA THR A 106 -9.45 18.28 -0.45
C THR A 106 -9.42 18.88 0.96
N SER A 107 -8.96 18.14 1.97
CA SER A 107 -8.79 18.66 3.33
C SER A 107 -7.74 19.76 3.44
N PHE A 108 -6.73 19.77 2.58
CA PHE A 108 -5.77 20.88 2.47
C PHE A 108 -6.39 22.14 1.87
N HIS A 109 -7.45 22.03 1.06
CA HIS A 109 -8.17 23.15 0.47
C HIS A 109 -9.23 23.77 1.39
N GLU A 110 -9.73 23.05 2.39
CA GLU A 110 -10.69 23.58 3.39
C GLU A 110 -10.02 24.26 4.59
N ALA A 111 -8.69 24.17 4.71
CA ALA A 111 -7.90 24.78 5.79
C ALA A 111 -7.26 26.13 5.41
N GLN A 112 -7.67 26.76 4.31
CA GLN A 112 -7.29 28.14 3.95
C GLN A 112 -8.50 29.08 3.97
#